data_AF-A0A925XNT2-F1
#
_entry.id   AF-A0A925XNT2-F1
#
_cell.length_a   1.000
_cell.length_b   1.000
_cell.length_c   1.000
_cell.angle_alpha   90.00
_cell.angle_beta   90.00
_cell.angle_gamma   90.00
#
_symmetry.space_group_name_H-M   'P 1'
#
loop_
_entity.id
_entity.type
_entity.pdbx_description
1 polymer ?
#
loop_
_entity_poly.entity_id
_entity_poly.type
_entity_poly.pdbx_seq_one_letter_code
_entity_poly.pdbx_strand_id
1 'polypeptide(L)'
;MRLVPRLPLTPNPSPQGGEGDKRERTLKFTTATASFSQKNYDVAGAIDGDPKTAWAINPHFHKPHWAEFTLAESLGFEGGTVLKFRLVQNLGAARLIGRLRLSALVGADVSQAAKSQKPKQPLILANSAPVQGEGTKKKRAAKAATSGKSVPAADKPLSAEILAALKVEPAQRTPQQTATLLDHRLELDPQARRLRDERDVAEQRLREIRPDTTLVMQEMPAPRDTTIFQRGDFRTPGDPVTATSPAILHALPDGPTNRLTLARWLVSTENPLVGRVTVNRWWAELFGRGLVSTVEDFGIKGEPATHPELLDWLAAEFVGSAELGARSAKREESRTPAPSVPRPASPAPRFEMKRMLRHITTSATYRQSSRVTPELLAKDDQNRLLARGPRFRLDAETIRDQALAVAGLLSDKQFGAPVRPYQPGGLWTKVGGTPLEYNVSPGEDRYRRGVYVVWKRASPYPSFVNFDATARLACTVKRSRSNTPLQALTLLNDPVYVEAAFGVARQVLDEAPSASTEERLHTMFERCLSRLPTNHEATVLRKLFDDQVASLRQDEQRTRQFVGEMVPPKSASLAEFAAWQAVATVLLNLDETITKP
;
A
#
# COMPACT_ATOMS: atom_id res chain seq x y z
N MET A 1 -17.94 -30.58 14.66
CA MET A 1 -17.35 -30.81 13.32
C MET A 1 -17.66 -32.24 12.90
N ARG A 2 -18.07 -32.47 11.64
CA ARG A 2 -18.33 -33.80 11.08
C ARG A 2 -17.63 -33.93 9.71
N LEU A 3 -17.05 -35.10 9.45
CA LEU A 3 -16.46 -35.51 8.18
C LEU A 3 -17.32 -36.67 7.66
N VAL A 4 -17.98 -36.49 6.51
CA VAL A 4 -18.99 -37.44 6.01
C VAL A 4 -18.49 -38.10 4.71
N PRO A 5 -18.49 -39.45 4.60
CA PRO A 5 -18.36 -40.14 3.32
C PRO A 5 -19.61 -39.93 2.45
N ARG A 6 -19.43 -39.66 1.14
CA ARG A 6 -20.49 -39.23 0.19
C ARG A 6 -21.74 -40.15 0.14
N LEU A 7 -22.91 -39.53 0.03
CA LEU A 7 -24.12 -40.02 -0.69
C LEU A 7 -24.55 -38.91 -1.69
N PRO A 8 -25.24 -39.25 -2.81
CA PRO A 8 -25.12 -38.53 -4.07
C PRO A 8 -26.00 -37.28 -4.15
N LEU A 9 -25.45 -36.21 -4.72
CA LEU A 9 -26.20 -35.15 -5.38
C LEU A 9 -25.94 -35.30 -6.89
N THR A 10 -26.99 -35.09 -7.67
CA THR A 10 -27.18 -35.41 -9.09
C THR A 10 -26.09 -34.91 -10.05
N PRO A 11 -25.92 -35.57 -11.23
CA PRO A 11 -24.81 -35.31 -12.15
C PRO A 11 -25.13 -34.21 -13.15
N ASN A 12 -24.13 -33.39 -13.52
CA ASN A 12 -24.10 -32.69 -14.80
C ASN A 12 -22.62 -32.51 -15.25
N PRO A 13 -22.36 -32.35 -16.56
CA PRO A 13 -21.59 -33.32 -17.31
C PRO A 13 -20.14 -32.86 -17.53
N SER A 14 -19.26 -33.84 -17.61
CA SER A 14 -17.84 -33.65 -17.94
C SER A 14 -17.65 -33.11 -19.36
N PRO A 15 -16.65 -32.26 -19.63
CA PRO A 15 -16.11 -32.11 -20.98
C PRO A 15 -15.13 -33.25 -21.26
N GLN A 16 -15.25 -33.85 -22.45
CA GLN A 16 -14.39 -34.91 -22.96
C GLN A 16 -13.01 -34.38 -23.36
N GLY A 17 -11.97 -35.21 -23.14
CA GLY A 17 -10.65 -35.08 -23.78
C GLY A 17 -9.47 -35.53 -22.90
N GLY A 18 -9.11 -36.81 -22.97
CA GLY A 18 -7.87 -37.39 -22.43
C GLY A 18 -8.10 -38.52 -21.42
N GLU A 19 -8.19 -39.77 -21.91
CA GLU A 19 -8.19 -41.00 -21.11
C GLU A 19 -6.86 -41.16 -20.35
N GLY A 20 -6.81 -40.56 -19.17
CA GLY A 20 -5.90 -40.92 -18.09
C GLY A 20 -6.75 -41.17 -16.85
N ASP A 21 -6.83 -42.44 -16.46
CA ASP A 21 -7.60 -43.03 -15.35
C ASP A 21 -7.85 -42.09 -14.15
N LYS A 22 -8.96 -41.33 -14.15
CA LYS A 22 -9.37 -40.49 -13.01
C LYS A 22 -10.05 -41.38 -11.95
N ARG A 23 -9.25 -42.12 -11.19
CA ARG A 23 -9.73 -42.87 -10.02
C ARG A 23 -10.06 -41.89 -8.88
N GLU A 24 -11.34 -41.56 -8.66
CA GLU A 24 -11.77 -40.99 -7.37
C GLU A 24 -11.97 -42.13 -6.36
N ARG A 25 -11.13 -42.21 -5.32
CA ARG A 25 -11.25 -43.18 -4.22
C ARG A 25 -11.72 -42.47 -2.95
N THR A 26 -12.77 -43.00 -2.31
CA THR A 26 -13.19 -42.55 -0.97
C THR A 26 -12.46 -43.36 0.09
N LEU A 27 -11.78 -42.69 1.02
CA LEU A 27 -11.06 -43.32 2.11
C LEU A 27 -11.85 -43.18 3.42
N LYS A 28 -11.83 -44.23 4.25
CA LYS A 28 -12.44 -44.22 5.58
C LYS A 28 -11.41 -43.82 6.63
N PHE A 29 -11.87 -43.13 7.67
CA PHE A 29 -11.08 -42.90 8.88
C PHE A 29 -11.27 -44.07 9.85
N THR A 30 -10.21 -44.49 10.53
CA THR A 30 -10.22 -45.59 11.49
C THR A 30 -10.19 -45.08 12.92
N THR A 31 -9.31 -44.13 13.22
CA THR A 31 -9.16 -43.55 14.55
C THR A 31 -9.12 -42.03 14.50
N ALA A 32 -9.53 -41.41 15.59
CA ALA A 32 -9.44 -39.97 15.79
C ALA A 32 -8.92 -39.69 17.20
N THR A 33 -7.97 -38.77 17.31
CA THR A 33 -7.47 -38.27 18.60
C THR A 33 -7.45 -36.75 18.58
N ALA A 34 -7.52 -36.10 19.73
CA ALA A 34 -7.54 -34.65 19.82
C ALA A 34 -6.87 -34.13 21.08
N SER A 35 -6.36 -32.90 20.99
CA SER A 35 -5.87 -32.11 22.11
C SER A 35 -6.89 -31.91 23.25
N PHE A 36 -8.18 -31.85 22.91
CA PHE A 36 -9.29 -31.67 23.85
C PHE A 36 -10.62 -32.06 23.21
N SER A 37 -11.50 -32.69 24.00
CA SER A 37 -12.90 -32.97 23.66
C SER A 37 -13.80 -32.44 24.78
N GLN A 38 -14.87 -31.72 24.41
CA GLN A 38 -15.95 -31.40 25.33
C GLN A 38 -16.62 -32.71 25.81
N LYS A 39 -17.07 -32.73 27.07
CA LYS A 39 -17.88 -33.83 27.60
C LYS A 39 -19.07 -34.14 26.67
N ASN A 40 -19.20 -35.40 26.26
CA ASN A 40 -20.21 -35.93 25.32
C ASN A 40 -20.05 -35.54 23.84
N TYR A 41 -18.98 -34.83 23.46
CA TYR A 41 -18.69 -34.43 22.08
C TYR A 41 -17.26 -34.79 21.73
N ASP A 42 -16.97 -36.09 21.78
CA ASP A 42 -15.64 -36.62 21.51
C ASP A 42 -15.25 -36.51 20.03
N VAL A 43 -13.95 -36.44 19.75
CA VAL A 43 -13.40 -36.36 18.40
C VAL A 43 -13.80 -37.55 17.52
N ALA A 44 -14.01 -38.74 18.10
CA ALA A 44 -14.53 -39.90 17.36
C ALA A 44 -15.90 -39.62 16.71
N GLY A 45 -16.74 -38.78 17.35
CA GLY A 45 -18.02 -38.34 16.80
C GLY A 45 -17.90 -37.46 15.55
N ALA A 46 -16.70 -37.05 15.15
CA ALA A 46 -16.49 -36.38 13.88
C ALA A 46 -16.43 -37.33 12.67
N ILE A 47 -16.20 -38.64 12.89
CA ILE A 47 -15.95 -39.63 11.82
C ILE A 47 -16.85 -40.87 11.89
N ASP A 48 -17.75 -40.96 12.87
CA ASP A 48 -18.64 -42.11 13.08
C ASP A 48 -19.81 -42.22 12.08
N GLY A 49 -20.05 -41.16 11.30
CA GLY A 49 -21.15 -41.12 10.34
C GLY A 49 -22.53 -40.87 10.94
N ASP A 50 -22.66 -40.55 12.23
CA ASP A 50 -23.94 -40.16 12.84
C ASP A 50 -24.12 -38.61 12.76
N PRO A 51 -25.24 -38.09 12.22
CA PRO A 51 -25.50 -36.64 12.20
C PRO A 51 -25.71 -35.99 13.58
N LYS A 52 -25.97 -36.78 14.62
CA LYS A 52 -26.25 -36.31 16.00
C LYS A 52 -25.00 -36.20 16.87
N THR A 53 -23.90 -36.80 16.43
CA THR A 53 -22.60 -36.73 17.11
C THR A 53 -21.70 -35.73 16.40
N ALA A 54 -20.75 -35.18 17.14
CA ALA A 54 -19.78 -34.23 16.63
C ALA A 54 -18.63 -34.06 17.62
N TRP A 55 -17.51 -33.55 17.13
CA TRP A 55 -16.47 -32.99 17.97
C TRP A 55 -16.76 -31.54 18.37
N ALA A 56 -16.57 -31.20 19.65
CA ALA A 56 -16.66 -29.84 20.19
C ALA A 56 -15.59 -29.58 21.27
N ILE A 57 -15.31 -28.30 21.53
CA ILE A 57 -14.19 -27.87 22.40
C ILE A 57 -14.60 -27.01 23.61
N ASN A 58 -15.90 -26.87 23.91
CA ASN A 58 -16.35 -26.06 25.05
C ASN A 58 -15.76 -26.59 26.38
N PRO A 59 -15.23 -25.75 27.29
CA PRO A 59 -15.12 -24.28 27.23
C PRO A 59 -13.77 -23.74 26.75
N HIS A 60 -12.92 -24.56 26.13
CA HIS A 60 -11.57 -24.20 25.72
C HIS A 60 -11.51 -23.36 24.42
N PHE A 61 -12.39 -22.38 24.26
CA PHE A 61 -12.36 -21.48 23.11
C PHE A 61 -11.06 -20.64 23.07
N HIS A 62 -10.72 -20.12 21.88
CA HIS A 62 -9.57 -19.24 21.62
C HIS A 62 -8.19 -19.82 21.96
N LYS A 63 -8.09 -21.14 22.08
CA LYS A 63 -6.82 -21.86 22.22
C LYS A 63 -6.52 -22.67 20.95
N PRO A 64 -5.24 -22.87 20.59
CA PRO A 64 -4.88 -23.83 19.56
C PRO A 64 -5.37 -25.22 19.96
N HIS A 65 -6.13 -25.84 19.06
CA HIS A 65 -6.56 -27.23 19.18
C HIS A 65 -6.16 -27.98 17.93
N TRP A 66 -5.75 -29.23 18.12
CA TRP A 66 -5.50 -30.18 17.05
C TRP A 66 -6.39 -31.40 17.22
N ALA A 67 -6.73 -32.01 16.08
CA ALA A 67 -7.30 -33.33 15.95
C ALA A 67 -6.55 -34.08 14.86
N GLU A 68 -6.23 -35.34 15.10
CA GLU A 68 -5.54 -36.23 14.19
C GLU A 68 -6.52 -37.34 13.79
N PHE A 69 -6.55 -37.67 12.50
CA PHE A 69 -7.43 -38.67 11.94
C PHE A 69 -6.61 -39.67 11.12
N THR A 70 -6.67 -40.94 11.50
CA THR A 70 -5.96 -42.01 10.80
C THR A 70 -6.84 -42.57 9.69
N LEU A 71 -6.27 -42.78 8.51
CA LEU A 71 -6.97 -43.40 7.39
C LEU A 71 -6.81 -44.91 7.44
N ALA A 72 -7.82 -45.63 6.93
CA ALA A 72 -7.76 -47.08 6.80
C ALA A 72 -6.69 -47.55 5.81
N GLU A 73 -6.29 -46.68 4.88
CA GLU A 73 -5.38 -46.99 3.77
C GLU A 73 -4.52 -45.76 3.47
N SER A 74 -3.32 -45.98 2.92
CA SER A 74 -2.38 -44.91 2.58
C SER A 74 -2.92 -43.94 1.51
N LEU A 75 -2.53 -42.67 1.63
CA LEU A 75 -2.86 -41.62 0.65
C LEU A 75 -1.96 -41.74 -0.59
N GLY A 76 -2.55 -41.62 -1.78
CA GLY A 76 -1.81 -41.32 -3.01
C GLY A 76 -2.05 -42.27 -4.19
N PHE A 77 -1.77 -41.77 -5.39
CA PHE A 77 -1.55 -42.47 -6.63
C PHE A 77 -0.15 -42.14 -7.15
N GLU A 78 0.41 -43.01 -7.98
CA GLU A 78 1.65 -42.72 -8.72
C GLU A 78 1.44 -41.48 -9.60
N GLY A 79 2.30 -40.46 -9.48
CA GLY A 79 2.16 -39.18 -10.17
C GLY A 79 1.51 -38.04 -9.37
N GLY A 80 1.20 -38.25 -8.08
CA GLY A 80 0.67 -37.21 -7.18
C GLY A 80 -0.85 -37.27 -7.04
N THR A 81 -1.40 -36.63 -6.00
CA THR A 81 -2.83 -36.78 -5.65
C THR A 81 -3.41 -35.50 -5.07
N VAL A 82 -4.57 -35.10 -5.58
CA VAL A 82 -5.35 -33.99 -5.04
C VAL A 82 -6.30 -34.53 -3.97
N LEU A 83 -6.16 -34.02 -2.74
CA LEU A 83 -7.03 -34.40 -1.62
C LEU A 83 -8.20 -33.41 -1.50
N LYS A 84 -9.44 -33.93 -1.49
CA LYS A 84 -10.66 -33.15 -1.23
C LYS A 84 -11.20 -33.51 0.15
N PHE A 85 -11.24 -32.54 1.06
CA PHE A 85 -11.86 -32.70 2.38
C PHE A 85 -13.14 -31.87 2.47
N ARG A 86 -14.17 -32.43 3.10
CA ARG A 86 -15.41 -31.71 3.40
C ARG A 86 -15.56 -31.57 4.91
N LEU A 87 -15.39 -30.35 5.41
CA LEU A 87 -15.65 -29.99 6.80
C LEU A 87 -17.09 -29.51 6.96
N VAL A 88 -17.89 -30.21 7.77
CA VAL A 88 -19.27 -29.83 8.08
C VAL A 88 -19.35 -29.21 9.49
N GLN A 89 -19.90 -28.00 9.59
CA GLN A 89 -20.06 -27.25 10.84
C GLN A 89 -21.53 -26.81 11.01
N ASN A 90 -22.28 -27.52 11.86
CA ASN A 90 -23.75 -27.40 11.91
C ASN A 90 -24.30 -26.65 13.13
N LEU A 91 -23.46 -26.03 13.96
CA LEU A 91 -23.89 -25.50 15.27
C LEU A 91 -23.60 -24.00 15.42
N GLY A 92 -24.43 -23.17 14.74
CA GLY A 92 -24.54 -21.71 14.94
C GLY A 92 -23.34 -20.86 14.45
N ALA A 93 -23.62 -19.63 13.98
CA ALA A 93 -22.62 -18.73 13.41
C ALA A 93 -21.53 -18.24 14.39
N ALA A 94 -21.70 -18.48 15.70
CA ALA A 94 -20.87 -17.86 16.75
C ALA A 94 -19.68 -18.73 17.22
N ARG A 95 -19.52 -19.98 16.75
CA ARG A 95 -18.52 -20.93 17.29
C ARG A 95 -17.92 -21.86 16.22
N LEU A 96 -17.64 -21.30 15.05
CA LEU A 96 -17.07 -22.02 13.90
C LEU A 96 -15.54 -21.96 13.88
N ILE A 97 -14.90 -22.98 13.32
CA ILE A 97 -13.47 -23.01 13.01
C ILE A 97 -13.20 -22.00 11.90
N GLY A 98 -12.55 -20.88 12.25
CA GLY A 98 -12.20 -19.82 11.29
C GLY A 98 -10.81 -19.97 10.67
N ARG A 99 -9.87 -20.66 11.33
CA ARG A 99 -8.50 -20.88 10.86
C ARG A 99 -8.14 -22.36 10.98
N LEU A 100 -8.17 -23.07 9.85
CA LEU A 100 -7.84 -24.50 9.76
C LEU A 100 -6.46 -24.66 9.12
N ARG A 101 -5.61 -25.50 9.72
CA ARG A 101 -4.39 -26.02 9.09
C ARG A 101 -4.55 -27.52 8.94
N LEU A 102 -4.37 -28.01 7.73
CA LEU A 102 -4.28 -29.44 7.45
C LEU A 102 -2.81 -29.80 7.24
N SER A 103 -2.38 -30.90 7.85
CA SER A 103 -1.07 -31.50 7.62
C SER A 103 -1.29 -32.99 7.42
N ALA A 104 -0.58 -33.59 6.46
CA ALA A 104 -0.54 -35.04 6.29
C ALA A 104 0.79 -35.54 6.87
N LEU A 105 0.73 -36.62 7.65
CA LEU A 105 1.88 -37.27 8.24
C LEU A 105 1.97 -38.68 7.68
N VAL A 106 3.20 -39.15 7.45
CA VAL A 106 3.50 -40.55 7.07
C VAL A 106 4.43 -41.08 8.15
N GLY A 107 3.97 -42.02 8.96
CA GLY A 107 4.73 -42.54 10.10
C GLY A 107 3.92 -43.51 10.97
N ALA A 108 4.62 -44.34 11.74
CA ALA A 108 4.04 -45.32 12.64
C ALA A 108 3.34 -44.65 13.85
N ASP A 109 2.23 -45.28 14.27
CA ASP A 109 1.30 -44.96 15.36
C ASP A 109 1.88 -44.16 16.57
N VAL A 110 1.36 -42.95 16.81
CA VAL A 110 1.83 -42.00 17.85
C VAL A 110 0.96 -42.03 19.13
N SER A 111 0.34 -43.17 19.45
CA SER A 111 -0.55 -43.31 20.60
C SER A 111 0.11 -43.22 22.00
N GLN A 112 1.31 -42.67 22.17
CA GLN A 112 1.99 -42.60 23.49
C GLN A 112 2.50 -41.25 23.99
N ALA A 113 2.32 -40.13 23.31
CA ALA A 113 2.89 -38.84 23.74
C ALA A 113 1.85 -37.80 24.20
N ALA A 114 1.06 -38.12 25.24
CA ALA A 114 0.16 -37.13 25.87
C ALA A 114 0.19 -37.23 27.40
N LYS A 115 1.15 -36.56 28.07
CA LYS A 115 0.99 -36.13 29.48
C LYS A 115 1.67 -34.78 29.75
N SER A 116 0.90 -33.90 30.39
CA SER A 116 1.27 -32.75 31.22
C SER A 116 1.58 -31.40 30.55
N GLN A 117 0.65 -30.44 30.66
CA GLN A 117 0.69 -29.38 31.69
C GLN A 117 -0.55 -28.47 31.61
N LYS A 118 -1.15 -28.19 32.77
CA LYS A 118 -2.31 -27.31 32.98
C LYS A 118 -1.87 -25.88 33.31
N PRO A 119 -2.76 -24.87 33.12
CA PRO A 119 -2.46 -23.45 33.14
C PRO A 119 -2.75 -22.79 34.51
N LYS A 120 -2.24 -21.57 34.73
CA LYS A 120 -2.70 -20.65 35.80
C LYS A 120 -3.44 -19.43 35.21
N GLN A 121 -4.55 -19.10 35.86
CA GLN A 121 -5.54 -18.03 35.59
C GLN A 121 -5.19 -16.72 36.37
N PRO A 122 -6.14 -15.78 36.69
CA PRO A 122 -6.72 -14.70 35.86
C PRO A 122 -6.82 -13.33 36.62
N LEU A 123 -7.47 -12.31 36.05
CA LEU A 123 -8.10 -11.13 36.73
C LEU A 123 -8.93 -10.38 35.66
N ILE A 124 -10.28 -10.28 35.61
CA ILE A 124 -11.41 -9.89 36.49
C ILE A 124 -11.75 -8.37 36.50
N LEU A 125 -13.06 -8.09 36.32
CA LEU A 125 -13.93 -6.90 36.51
C LEU A 125 -13.98 -5.84 35.39
N ALA A 126 -15.08 -5.22 34.97
CA ALA A 126 -16.56 -5.32 35.04
C ALA A 126 -17.15 -3.88 35.08
N ASN A 127 -18.19 -3.65 34.27
CA ASN A 127 -19.31 -2.70 34.34
C ASN A 127 -19.10 -1.19 34.64
N SER A 128 -19.76 -0.34 33.85
CA SER A 128 -20.95 0.46 34.25
C SER A 128 -21.43 1.38 33.09
N ALA A 129 -22.74 1.50 32.92
CA ALA A 129 -23.43 2.52 32.12
C ALA A 129 -24.15 3.51 33.07
N PRO A 130 -24.91 4.51 32.59
CA PRO A 130 -24.53 5.66 31.77
C PRO A 130 -24.85 6.99 32.50
N VAL A 131 -24.34 8.13 32.01
CA VAL A 131 -24.79 9.46 32.46
C VAL A 131 -25.11 10.34 31.25
N GLN A 132 -26.34 10.84 31.24
CA GLN A 132 -26.86 11.84 30.33
C GLN A 132 -26.22 13.21 30.61
N GLY A 133 -25.98 13.98 29.56
CA GLY A 133 -25.59 15.38 29.65
C GLY A 133 -25.96 16.11 28.35
N GLU A 134 -27.08 16.82 28.40
CA GLU A 134 -27.48 17.81 27.41
C GLU A 134 -26.45 18.95 27.32
N GLY A 135 -26.31 19.59 26.16
CA GLY A 135 -25.55 20.83 26.09
C GLY A 135 -25.11 21.32 24.71
N THR A 136 -26.03 21.97 24.01
CA THR A 136 -25.79 23.14 23.12
C THR A 136 -25.06 22.95 21.78
N LYS A 137 -25.87 22.95 20.72
CA LYS A 137 -25.47 23.23 19.32
C LYS A 137 -25.12 24.71 19.16
N LYS A 138 -23.90 25.05 18.72
CA LYS A 138 -23.59 26.37 18.13
C LYS A 138 -23.43 26.25 16.62
N LYS A 139 -24.42 26.76 15.90
CA LYS A 139 -24.37 27.07 14.46
C LYS A 139 -23.30 28.14 14.22
N ARG A 140 -22.34 27.88 13.33
CA ARG A 140 -21.50 28.92 12.74
C ARG A 140 -22.19 29.44 11.48
N ALA A 141 -22.70 30.67 11.56
CA ALA A 141 -23.12 31.44 10.40
C ALA A 141 -21.89 31.98 9.67
N ALA A 142 -21.84 31.77 8.36
CA ALA A 142 -20.90 32.43 7.47
C ALA A 142 -21.27 33.91 7.39
N LYS A 143 -20.36 34.80 7.80
CA LYS A 143 -20.49 36.24 7.59
C LYS A 143 -19.64 36.60 6.39
N ALA A 144 -20.30 36.80 5.24
CA ALA A 144 -19.68 37.40 4.07
C ALA A 144 -19.20 38.81 4.45
N ALA A 145 -17.90 39.06 4.30
CA ALA A 145 -17.32 40.38 4.46
C ALA A 145 -17.39 41.12 3.13
N THR A 146 -18.48 41.84 2.91
CA THR A 146 -18.56 42.93 1.94
C THR A 146 -17.96 44.17 2.61
N SER A 147 -16.72 44.53 2.28
CA SER A 147 -16.20 45.88 2.53
C SER A 147 -15.81 46.52 1.21
N GLY A 148 -16.79 47.06 0.50
CA GLY A 148 -16.52 48.07 -0.52
C GLY A 148 -16.07 49.34 0.19
N LYS A 149 -14.77 49.65 0.16
CA LYS A 149 -14.28 51.01 0.44
C LYS A 149 -14.59 51.84 -0.80
N SER A 150 -15.31 52.95 -0.60
CA SER A 150 -15.74 53.88 -1.64
C SER A 150 -14.55 54.52 -2.36
N VAL A 151 -14.76 54.79 -3.65
CA VAL A 151 -13.89 55.62 -4.50
C VAL A 151 -13.76 57.01 -3.86
N PRO A 152 -12.57 57.54 -3.57
CA PRO A 152 -12.42 58.97 -3.34
C PRO A 152 -12.71 59.67 -4.66
N ALA A 153 -13.78 60.47 -4.69
CA ALA A 153 -14.10 61.36 -5.79
C ALA A 153 -12.90 62.27 -6.11
N ALA A 154 -12.73 62.61 -7.38
CA ALA A 154 -11.63 63.43 -7.91
C ALA A 154 -11.61 64.90 -7.39
N ASP A 155 -12.54 65.29 -6.51
CA ASP A 155 -12.74 66.67 -6.04
C ASP A 155 -12.24 66.93 -4.60
N LYS A 156 -11.41 66.06 -4.02
CA LYS A 156 -10.74 66.42 -2.75
C LYS A 156 -9.58 67.38 -3.03
N PRO A 157 -9.51 68.54 -2.36
CA PRO A 157 -8.38 69.46 -2.51
C PRO A 157 -7.07 68.75 -2.13
N LEU A 158 -6.04 68.93 -2.96
CA LEU A 158 -4.70 68.38 -2.72
C LEU A 158 -4.20 68.87 -1.35
N SER A 159 -3.54 67.98 -0.60
CA SER A 159 -2.98 68.38 0.70
C SER A 159 -1.92 69.47 0.53
N ALA A 160 -1.75 70.29 1.57
CA ALA A 160 -0.74 71.35 1.56
C ALA A 160 0.68 70.80 1.29
N GLU A 161 0.97 69.58 1.71
CA GLU A 161 2.24 68.88 1.49
C GLU A 161 2.45 68.51 0.02
N ILE A 162 1.42 67.98 -0.65
CA ILE A 162 1.49 67.65 -2.08
C ILE A 162 1.66 68.92 -2.91
N LEU A 163 0.92 69.99 -2.57
CA LEU A 163 1.03 71.28 -3.23
C LEU A 163 2.41 71.91 -3.03
N ALA A 164 3.00 71.80 -1.84
CA ALA A 164 4.36 72.28 -1.58
C ALA A 164 5.40 71.47 -2.38
N ALA A 165 5.26 70.15 -2.47
CA ALA A 165 6.16 69.29 -3.24
C ALA A 165 6.05 69.51 -4.76
N LEU A 166 4.86 69.82 -5.28
CA LEU A 166 4.64 70.12 -6.71
C LEU A 166 5.26 71.47 -7.13
N LYS A 167 5.35 72.44 -6.21
CA LYS A 167 5.98 73.76 -6.45
C LYS A 167 7.50 73.71 -6.56
N VAL A 168 8.13 72.64 -6.06
CA VAL A 168 9.58 72.42 -6.20
C VAL A 168 9.87 71.80 -7.57
N GLU A 169 10.85 72.35 -8.26
CA GLU A 169 11.30 71.88 -9.58
C GLU A 169 11.73 70.40 -9.51
N PRO A 170 11.39 69.54 -10.50
CA PRO A 170 11.62 68.09 -10.40
C PRO A 170 13.05 67.68 -10.04
N ALA A 171 14.06 68.40 -10.56
CA ALA A 171 15.48 68.13 -10.30
C ALA A 171 15.95 68.52 -8.88
N GLN A 172 15.15 69.32 -8.17
CA GLN A 172 15.46 69.85 -6.83
C GLN A 172 14.58 69.21 -5.75
N ARG A 173 13.68 68.28 -6.11
CA ARG A 173 12.83 67.58 -5.15
C ARG A 173 13.67 66.64 -4.30
N THR A 174 13.49 66.73 -2.99
CA THR A 174 14.07 65.78 -2.04
C THR A 174 13.49 64.37 -2.26
N PRO A 175 14.21 63.29 -1.84
CA PRO A 175 13.68 61.93 -1.90
C PRO A 175 12.31 61.77 -1.22
N GLN A 176 12.10 62.49 -0.12
CA GLN A 176 10.83 62.47 0.61
C GLN A 176 9.69 63.09 -0.20
N GLN A 177 9.92 64.25 -0.83
CA GLN A 177 8.92 64.89 -1.70
C GLN A 177 8.57 64.03 -2.91
N THR A 178 9.57 63.38 -3.51
CA THR A 178 9.35 62.45 -4.63
C THR A 178 8.53 61.23 -4.20
N ALA A 179 8.83 60.65 -3.02
CA ALA A 179 8.05 59.54 -2.47
C ALA A 179 6.60 59.95 -2.18
N THR A 180 6.37 61.11 -1.55
CA THR A 180 5.02 61.62 -1.25
C THR A 180 4.19 61.83 -2.51
N LEU A 181 4.77 62.39 -3.58
CA LEU A 181 4.08 62.58 -4.85
C LEU A 181 3.76 61.25 -5.55
N LEU A 182 4.70 60.30 -5.49
CA LEU A 182 4.50 58.96 -6.05
C LEU A 182 3.40 58.21 -5.29
N ASP A 183 3.43 58.22 -3.96
CA ASP A 183 2.41 57.57 -3.12
C ASP A 183 1.02 58.14 -3.41
N HIS A 184 0.91 59.47 -3.50
CA HIS A 184 -0.34 60.11 -3.88
C HIS A 184 -0.81 59.74 -5.30
N ARG A 185 0.10 59.69 -6.28
CA ARG A 185 -0.23 59.27 -7.66
C ARG A 185 -0.68 57.82 -7.72
N LEU A 186 -0.04 56.93 -6.95
CA LEU A 186 -0.41 55.52 -6.83
C LEU A 186 -1.73 55.34 -6.09
N GLU A 187 -2.06 56.24 -5.15
CA GLU A 187 -3.38 56.28 -4.54
C GLU A 187 -4.49 56.69 -5.51
N LEU A 188 -4.22 57.45 -6.56
CA LEU A 188 -5.23 57.82 -7.56
C LEU A 188 -5.31 56.85 -8.74
N ASP A 189 -4.24 56.08 -8.98
CA ASP A 189 -4.14 55.16 -10.11
C ASP A 189 -5.03 53.91 -9.95
N PRO A 190 -5.99 53.66 -10.88
CA PRO A 190 -6.86 52.49 -10.78
C PRO A 190 -6.12 51.15 -10.82
N GLN A 191 -5.03 51.06 -11.59
CA GLN A 191 -4.24 49.84 -11.72
C GLN A 191 -3.41 49.61 -10.45
N ALA A 192 -2.80 50.65 -9.88
CA ALA A 192 -2.05 50.53 -8.63
C ALA A 192 -2.97 50.18 -7.44
N ARG A 193 -4.19 50.75 -7.37
CA ARG A 193 -5.20 50.35 -6.37
C ARG A 193 -5.54 48.87 -6.48
N ARG A 194 -5.87 48.40 -7.69
CA ARG A 194 -6.18 46.99 -7.94
C ARG A 194 -5.04 46.07 -7.49
N LEU A 195 -3.81 46.39 -7.87
CA LEU A 195 -2.64 45.58 -7.48
C LEU A 195 -2.39 45.61 -5.97
N ARG A 196 -2.67 46.75 -5.30
CA ARG A 196 -2.57 46.88 -3.84
C ARG A 196 -3.64 46.03 -3.15
N ASP A 197 -4.87 46.05 -3.64
CA ASP A 197 -5.95 45.20 -3.12
C ASP A 197 -5.64 43.71 -3.33
N GLU A 198 -5.13 43.33 -4.51
CA GLU A 198 -4.69 41.96 -4.80
C GLU A 198 -3.54 41.53 -3.88
N ARG A 199 -2.55 42.40 -3.64
CA ARG A 199 -1.47 42.19 -2.66
C ARG A 199 -2.02 42.01 -1.26
N ASP A 200 -2.89 42.91 -0.79
CA ASP A 200 -3.40 42.89 0.58
C ASP A 200 -4.23 41.62 0.83
N VAL A 201 -5.03 41.19 -0.14
CA VAL A 201 -5.72 39.89 -0.11
C VAL A 201 -4.73 38.74 -0.09
N ALA A 202 -3.66 38.77 -0.90
CA ALA A 202 -2.63 37.74 -0.89
C ALA A 202 -1.85 37.69 0.43
N GLU A 203 -1.50 38.84 1.03
CA GLU A 203 -0.85 38.96 2.33
C GLU A 203 -1.75 38.50 3.47
N GLN A 204 -3.06 38.80 3.40
CA GLN A 204 -4.02 38.29 4.36
C GLN A 204 -4.12 36.77 4.26
N ARG A 205 -4.26 36.23 3.04
CA ARG A 205 -4.23 34.77 2.80
C ARG A 205 -2.94 34.16 3.33
N LEU A 206 -1.79 34.79 3.10
CA LEU A 206 -0.49 34.32 3.60
C LEU A 206 -0.43 34.31 5.13
N ARG A 207 -0.94 35.34 5.80
CA ARG A 207 -1.03 35.41 7.28
C ARG A 207 -1.99 34.39 7.87
N GLU A 208 -3.05 34.05 7.14
CA GLU A 208 -4.02 33.02 7.53
C GLU A 208 -3.50 31.60 7.32
N ILE A 209 -2.52 31.39 6.43
CA ILE A 209 -1.80 30.12 6.31
C ILE A 209 -1.00 29.91 7.60
N ARG A 210 -1.55 29.09 8.49
CA ARG A 210 -0.81 28.53 9.63
C ARG A 210 -0.03 27.33 9.12
N PRO A 211 1.30 27.41 8.94
CA PRO A 211 2.05 26.23 8.57
C PRO A 211 1.94 25.20 9.69
N ASP A 212 1.80 23.93 9.32
CA ASP A 212 1.97 22.86 10.28
C ASP A 212 3.40 22.96 10.83
N THR A 213 3.51 23.27 12.12
CA THR A 213 4.79 23.32 12.80
C THR A 213 5.13 21.92 13.29
N THR A 214 6.38 21.52 13.12
CA THR A 214 6.89 20.26 13.65
C THR A 214 8.10 20.54 14.51
N LEU A 215 8.29 19.73 15.54
CA LEU A 215 9.46 19.84 16.39
C LEU A 215 10.68 19.40 15.59
N VAL A 216 11.64 20.32 15.43
CA VAL A 216 12.94 20.02 14.84
C VAL A 216 13.98 19.88 15.95
N MET A 217 14.96 19.00 15.75
CA MET A 217 16.08 18.90 16.66
C MET A 217 17.04 20.05 16.40
N GLN A 218 17.31 20.88 17.41
CA GLN A 218 18.33 21.92 17.37
C GLN A 218 19.59 21.44 18.09
N GLU A 219 20.75 21.78 17.53
CA GLU A 219 22.04 21.47 18.14
C GLU A 219 22.23 22.33 19.41
N MET A 220 22.70 21.71 20.50
CA MET A 220 22.91 22.42 21.76
C MET A 220 24.16 23.30 21.67
N PRO A 221 24.19 24.47 22.35
CA PRO A 221 25.40 25.30 22.41
C PRO A 221 26.61 24.58 23.00
N ALA A 222 26.36 23.70 23.98
CA ALA A 222 27.35 22.78 24.55
C ALA A 222 26.88 21.33 24.34
N PRO A 223 27.71 20.45 23.76
CA PRO A 223 27.41 19.02 23.65
C PRO A 223 27.19 18.38 25.02
N ARG A 224 26.38 17.32 25.08
CA ARG A 224 26.25 16.51 26.29
C ARG A 224 27.41 15.53 26.37
N ASP A 225 27.99 15.39 27.56
CA ASP A 225 28.93 14.32 27.84
C ASP A 225 28.25 12.96 27.62
N THR A 226 28.93 12.10 26.86
CA THR A 226 28.45 10.74 26.56
C THR A 226 29.55 9.76 26.96
N THR A 227 29.18 8.66 27.63
CA THR A 227 30.12 7.65 28.14
C THR A 227 29.65 6.24 27.79
N ILE A 228 30.56 5.27 27.81
CA ILE A 228 30.23 3.85 27.72
C ILE A 228 29.75 3.38 29.09
N PHE A 229 28.53 2.86 29.19
CA PHE A 229 28.01 2.31 30.44
C PHE A 229 28.53 0.90 30.69
N GLN A 230 29.11 0.67 31.88
CA GLN A 230 29.62 -0.65 32.24
C GLN A 230 28.48 -1.67 32.28
N ARG A 231 28.58 -2.71 31.45
CA ARG A 231 27.52 -3.73 31.27
C ARG A 231 26.14 -3.15 30.90
N GLY A 232 26.10 -1.92 30.37
CA GLY A 232 24.86 -1.21 30.05
C GLY A 232 24.12 -0.60 31.24
N ASP A 233 24.70 -0.59 32.45
CA ASP A 233 24.09 0.09 33.60
C ASP A 233 24.32 1.61 33.51
N PHE A 234 23.24 2.36 33.30
CA PHE A 234 23.25 3.83 33.18
C PHE A 234 23.74 4.55 34.45
N ARG A 235 23.82 3.85 35.59
CA ARG A 235 24.35 4.38 36.85
C ARG A 235 25.86 4.24 36.99
N THR A 236 26.50 3.47 36.09
CA THR A 236 27.93 3.17 36.13
C THR A 236 28.59 3.67 34.84
N PRO A 237 28.73 5.01 34.69
CA PRO A 237 29.43 5.58 33.55
C PRO A 237 30.89 5.12 33.56
N GLY A 238 31.34 4.60 32.42
CA GLY A 238 32.74 4.33 32.12
C GLY A 238 33.33 5.46 31.28
N ASP A 239 34.18 5.08 30.32
CA ASP A 239 34.98 6.03 29.56
C ASP A 239 34.13 6.98 28.70
N PRO A 240 34.50 8.27 28.60
CA PRO A 240 33.85 9.20 27.70
C PRO A 240 34.08 8.81 26.24
N VAL A 241 33.08 9.08 25.41
CA VAL A 241 33.14 8.85 23.96
C VAL A 241 32.86 10.14 23.21
N THR A 242 33.58 10.30 22.10
CA THR A 242 33.42 11.42 21.18
C THR A 242 32.77 10.95 19.88
N ALA A 243 32.13 11.86 19.17
CA ALA A 243 31.56 11.56 17.86
C ALA A 243 32.70 11.31 16.84
N THR A 244 32.74 10.11 16.28
CA THR A 244 33.70 9.73 15.23
C THR A 244 33.10 8.66 14.31
N SER A 245 33.78 8.33 13.20
CA SER A 245 33.43 7.20 12.34
C SER A 245 34.04 5.88 12.87
N PRO A 246 33.45 4.71 12.54
CA PRO A 246 34.09 3.42 12.82
C PRO A 246 35.47 3.33 12.15
N ALA A 247 36.51 2.94 12.89
CA ALA A 247 37.90 2.92 12.41
C ALA A 247 38.16 1.97 11.23
N ILE A 248 37.27 1.00 10.99
CA ILE A 248 37.34 0.08 9.84
C ILE A 248 36.89 0.72 8.51
N LEU A 249 36.23 1.87 8.59
CA LEU A 249 35.79 2.65 7.43
C LEU A 249 36.66 3.89 7.25
N HIS A 250 36.46 4.63 6.17
CA HIS A 250 37.19 5.87 5.90
C HIS A 250 36.98 6.90 7.02
N ALA A 251 37.98 7.76 7.22
CA ALA A 251 37.94 8.81 8.23
C ALA A 251 36.82 9.83 7.94
N LEU A 252 36.35 10.50 8.99
CA LEU A 252 35.51 11.69 8.82
C LEU A 252 36.29 12.78 8.08
N PRO A 253 35.64 13.55 7.19
CA PRO A 253 36.27 14.70 6.58
C PRO A 253 36.51 15.80 7.64
N ASP A 254 37.48 16.67 7.39
CA ASP A 254 37.79 17.79 8.27
C ASP A 254 36.56 18.69 8.49
N GLY A 255 36.39 19.14 9.73
CA GLY A 255 35.31 20.04 10.12
C GLY A 255 34.56 19.59 11.37
N PRO A 256 33.40 20.22 11.66
CA PRO A 256 32.63 19.90 12.86
C PRO A 256 32.06 18.48 12.78
N THR A 257 32.23 17.68 13.83
CA THR A 257 31.70 16.31 13.94
C THR A 257 30.20 16.34 14.27
N ASN A 258 29.40 16.82 13.31
CA ASN A 258 27.95 16.97 13.44
C ASN A 258 27.19 16.09 12.44
N ARG A 259 25.86 16.19 12.46
CA ARG A 259 24.97 15.38 11.59
C ARG A 259 25.18 15.65 10.10
N LEU A 260 25.55 16.87 9.72
CA LEU A 260 25.84 17.19 8.32
C LEU A 260 27.12 16.49 7.87
N THR A 261 28.16 16.47 8.70
CA THR A 261 29.40 15.74 8.45
C THR A 261 29.16 14.24 8.36
N LEU A 262 28.36 13.66 9.26
CA LEU A 262 27.95 12.26 9.17
C LEU A 262 27.20 11.97 7.85
N ALA A 263 26.26 12.84 7.45
CA ALA A 263 25.52 12.66 6.21
C ALA A 263 26.44 12.67 4.98
N ARG A 264 27.39 13.63 4.92
CA ARG A 264 28.39 13.71 3.85
C ARG A 264 29.32 12.50 3.83
N TRP A 265 29.76 12.05 5.00
CA TRP A 265 30.60 10.86 5.15
C TRP A 265 29.88 9.58 4.71
N LEU A 266 28.58 9.44 5.03
CA LEU A 266 27.75 8.31 4.60
C LEU A 266 27.66 8.25 3.07
N VAL A 267 27.38 9.37 2.42
CA VAL A 267 27.24 9.42 0.95
C VAL A 267 28.56 9.70 0.21
N SER A 268 29.71 9.53 0.87
CA SER A 268 31.01 9.65 0.22
C SER A 268 31.24 8.53 -0.79
N THR A 269 32.00 8.80 -1.86
CA THR A 269 32.51 7.75 -2.78
C THR A 269 33.41 6.75 -2.08
N GLU A 270 34.09 7.19 -1.02
CA GLU A 270 34.94 6.35 -0.18
C GLU A 270 34.14 5.37 0.68
N ASN A 271 32.81 5.54 0.78
CA ASN A 271 31.94 4.62 1.52
C ASN A 271 31.52 3.44 0.63
N PRO A 272 32.03 2.22 0.84
CA PRO A 272 31.73 1.09 -0.04
C PRO A 272 30.33 0.50 0.18
N LEU A 273 29.63 0.86 1.27
CA LEU A 273 28.40 0.20 1.70
C LEU A 273 27.15 0.87 1.15
N VAL A 274 27.10 2.20 1.09
CA VAL A 274 25.86 2.91 0.73
C VAL A 274 25.39 2.56 -0.67
N GLY A 275 26.31 2.44 -1.63
CA GLY A 275 25.99 2.00 -2.98
C GLY A 275 25.42 0.59 -3.02
N ARG A 276 26.13 -0.37 -2.42
CA ARG A 276 25.75 -1.79 -2.36
C ARG A 276 24.41 -2.00 -1.68
N VAL A 277 24.20 -1.41 -0.51
CA VAL A 277 22.96 -1.56 0.27
C VAL A 277 21.78 -0.95 -0.48
N THR A 278 21.93 0.24 -1.04
CA THR A 278 20.86 0.95 -1.76
C THR A 278 20.43 0.18 -3.00
N VAL A 279 21.39 -0.21 -3.85
CA VAL A 279 21.11 -0.99 -5.07
C VAL A 279 20.50 -2.35 -4.73
N ASN A 280 21.01 -3.05 -3.72
CA ASN A 280 20.46 -4.34 -3.33
C ASN A 280 19.01 -4.24 -2.84
N ARG A 281 18.67 -3.14 -2.14
CA ARG A 281 17.27 -2.86 -1.75
C ARG A 281 16.39 -2.64 -2.96
N TRP A 282 16.81 -1.82 -3.92
CA TRP A 282 16.03 -1.64 -5.16
C TRP A 282 15.93 -2.92 -5.97
N TRP A 283 17.01 -3.71 -6.01
CA TRP A 283 16.99 -5.02 -6.61
C TRP A 283 15.95 -5.92 -5.92
N ALA A 284 15.92 -5.94 -4.59
CA ALA A 284 14.92 -6.68 -3.83
C ALA A 284 13.48 -6.20 -4.09
N GLU A 285 13.24 -4.90 -4.23
CA GLU A 285 11.94 -4.36 -4.60
C GLU A 285 11.51 -4.76 -6.02
N LEU A 286 12.46 -4.81 -6.96
CA LEU A 286 12.20 -5.09 -8.37
C LEU A 286 12.10 -6.60 -8.68
N PHE A 287 12.94 -7.41 -8.03
CA PHE A 287 13.03 -8.86 -8.24
C PHE A 287 12.39 -9.70 -7.14
N GLY A 288 11.94 -9.07 -6.04
CA GLY A 288 11.34 -9.75 -4.88
C GLY A 288 12.37 -10.31 -3.89
N ARG A 289 13.65 -10.37 -4.27
CA ARG A 289 14.78 -10.82 -3.45
C ARG A 289 16.03 -10.04 -3.84
N GLY A 290 16.82 -9.59 -2.87
CA GLY A 290 18.11 -8.94 -3.13
C GLY A 290 19.16 -9.93 -3.64
N LEU A 291 20.19 -9.42 -4.31
CA LEU A 291 21.42 -10.17 -4.62
C LEU A 291 22.06 -10.68 -3.33
N VAL A 292 22.05 -9.85 -2.28
CA VAL A 292 22.19 -10.26 -0.87
C VAL A 292 20.79 -10.42 -0.32
N SER A 293 20.40 -11.64 0.05
CA SER A 293 19.03 -11.97 0.45
C SER A 293 18.64 -11.38 1.81
N THR A 294 19.62 -11.23 2.70
CA THR A 294 19.55 -10.55 4.00
C THR A 294 19.68 -9.04 3.79
N VAL A 295 18.61 -8.41 3.31
CA VAL A 295 18.61 -6.99 2.91
C VAL A 295 19.00 -6.03 4.05
N GLU A 296 18.81 -6.48 5.30
CA GLU A 296 19.15 -5.81 6.55
C GLU A 296 20.56 -6.12 7.09
N ASP A 297 21.24 -7.15 6.57
CA ASP A 297 22.54 -7.60 7.08
C ASP A 297 23.51 -7.95 5.95
N PHE A 298 24.52 -7.10 5.78
CA PHE A 298 25.65 -7.28 4.85
C PHE A 298 26.92 -7.77 5.57
N GLY A 299 26.82 -8.07 6.87
CA GLY A 299 27.92 -8.54 7.69
C GLY A 299 28.07 -10.06 7.66
N ILE A 300 28.87 -10.58 8.60
CA ILE A 300 29.24 -12.00 8.69
C ILE A 300 28.04 -12.92 8.91
N LYS A 301 26.96 -12.41 9.50
CA LYS A 301 25.71 -13.16 9.71
C LYS A 301 24.75 -13.10 8.51
N GLY A 302 25.03 -12.23 7.54
CA GLY A 302 24.28 -12.13 6.29
C GLY A 302 24.64 -13.23 5.30
N GLU A 303 23.76 -13.47 4.33
CA GLU A 303 24.09 -14.35 3.20
C GLU A 303 25.04 -13.63 2.22
N PRO A 304 26.00 -14.34 1.60
CA PRO A 304 26.82 -13.75 0.55
C PRO A 304 25.97 -13.39 -0.68
N ALA A 305 26.42 -12.38 -1.42
CA ALA A 305 25.79 -12.00 -2.67
C ALA A 305 25.80 -13.16 -3.68
N THR A 306 24.68 -13.39 -4.36
CA THR A 306 24.61 -14.39 -5.44
C THR A 306 25.47 -14.02 -6.64
N HIS A 307 25.52 -12.72 -6.95
CA HIS A 307 26.28 -12.15 -8.06
C HIS A 307 27.10 -10.96 -7.52
N PRO A 308 28.25 -11.22 -6.85
CA PRO A 308 29.02 -10.17 -6.19
C PRO A 308 29.56 -9.13 -7.18
N GLU A 309 30.08 -9.56 -8.33
CA GLU A 309 30.57 -8.64 -9.37
C GLU A 309 29.47 -7.74 -9.94
N LEU A 310 28.26 -8.28 -10.13
CA LEU A 310 27.11 -7.49 -10.57
C LEU A 310 26.70 -6.46 -9.52
N LEU A 311 26.66 -6.86 -8.25
CA LEU A 311 26.34 -5.94 -7.15
C LEU A 311 27.35 -4.79 -7.08
N ASP A 312 28.63 -5.11 -7.23
CA ASP A 312 29.73 -4.14 -7.17
C ASP A 312 29.68 -3.19 -8.37
N TRP A 313 29.44 -3.73 -9.56
CA TRP A 313 29.27 -2.95 -10.78
C TRP A 313 28.07 -1.98 -10.67
N LEU A 314 26.90 -2.48 -10.23
CA LEU A 314 25.72 -1.64 -10.05
C LEU A 314 25.94 -0.58 -8.96
N ALA A 315 26.61 -0.92 -7.86
CA ALA A 315 26.93 0.03 -6.80
C ALA A 315 27.84 1.16 -7.30
N ALA A 316 28.89 0.82 -8.05
CA ALA A 316 29.80 1.80 -8.65
C ALA A 316 29.08 2.70 -9.66
N GLU A 317 28.25 2.14 -10.53
CA GLU A 317 27.44 2.91 -11.49
C GLU A 317 26.41 3.81 -10.80
N PHE A 318 25.85 3.38 -9.67
CA PHE A 318 24.88 4.18 -8.92
C PHE A 318 25.51 5.41 -8.28
N VAL A 319 26.66 5.23 -7.62
CA VAL A 319 27.42 6.34 -6.98
C VAL A 319 27.97 7.28 -8.05
N GLY A 320 28.36 6.73 -9.20
CA GLY A 320 28.97 7.43 -10.33
C GLY A 320 30.40 7.87 -10.03
N SER A 321 31.29 7.78 -11.03
CA SER A 321 32.60 8.43 -10.94
C SER A 321 32.45 9.96 -11.04
N ALA A 322 33.30 10.73 -10.36
CA ALA A 322 33.35 12.19 -10.48
C ALA A 322 33.45 12.69 -11.94
N GLU A 323 34.04 11.89 -12.85
CA GLU A 323 34.20 12.23 -14.27
C GLU A 323 32.90 12.18 -15.09
N LEU A 324 31.93 11.32 -14.75
CA LEU A 324 30.63 11.23 -15.43
C LEU A 324 29.73 12.44 -15.09
N GLY A 325 29.88 13.00 -13.90
CA GLY A 325 29.19 14.23 -13.48
C GLY A 325 29.54 15.44 -14.36
N ALA A 326 30.81 15.55 -14.78
CA ALA A 326 31.29 16.64 -15.64
C ALA A 326 30.72 16.59 -17.06
N ARG A 327 30.44 15.41 -17.62
CA ARG A 327 29.88 15.25 -18.96
C ARG A 327 28.37 15.55 -19.02
N SER A 328 27.62 15.23 -17.96
CA SER A 328 26.19 15.59 -17.85
C SER A 328 25.97 17.07 -17.55
N ALA A 329 26.84 17.73 -16.77
CA ALA A 329 26.75 19.16 -16.51
C ALA A 329 26.79 20.00 -17.80
N LYS A 330 27.68 19.63 -18.74
CA LYS A 330 27.74 20.22 -20.09
C LYS A 330 26.46 20.03 -20.93
N ARG A 331 25.62 19.04 -20.60
CA ARG A 331 24.37 18.74 -21.31
C ARG A 331 23.15 19.43 -20.69
N GLU A 332 23.24 19.81 -19.42
CA GLU A 332 22.19 20.57 -18.70
C GLU A 332 22.34 22.09 -18.87
N GLU A 333 23.55 22.61 -19.13
CA GLU A 333 23.80 24.02 -19.47
C GLU A 333 23.12 24.49 -20.78
N SER A 334 22.65 23.56 -21.63
CA SER A 334 21.92 23.90 -22.86
C SER A 334 20.40 24.06 -22.67
N ARG A 335 19.87 23.95 -21.45
CA ARG A 335 18.48 24.27 -21.12
C ARG A 335 18.45 25.51 -20.24
N THR A 336 17.71 26.53 -20.70
CA THR A 336 17.48 27.80 -19.99
C THR A 336 17.09 27.54 -18.53
N PRO A 337 17.86 28.01 -17.54
CA PRO A 337 17.55 27.75 -16.14
C PRO A 337 16.46 28.71 -15.65
N ALA A 338 15.46 28.16 -14.97
CA ALA A 338 14.62 28.93 -14.04
C ALA A 338 15.50 29.41 -12.87
N PRO A 339 15.18 30.55 -12.22
CA PRO A 339 16.06 31.14 -11.21
C PRO A 339 16.11 30.22 -10.00
N SER A 340 17.27 29.60 -9.76
CA SER A 340 17.50 28.73 -8.61
C SER A 340 18.79 29.11 -7.89
N VAL A 341 18.69 29.04 -6.57
CA VAL A 341 19.69 29.29 -5.53
C VAL A 341 21.09 28.77 -5.94
N PRO A 342 22.18 29.52 -5.68
CA PRO A 342 23.53 29.10 -6.06
C PRO A 342 23.89 27.77 -5.39
N ARG A 343 24.30 26.81 -6.20
CA ARG A 343 24.74 25.47 -5.77
C ARG A 343 26.24 25.52 -5.40
N PRO A 344 26.67 24.95 -4.26
CA PRO A 344 28.08 25.00 -3.87
C PRO A 344 28.97 24.17 -4.81
N ALA A 345 30.14 24.73 -5.14
CA ALA A 345 31.13 24.22 -6.09
C ALA A 345 32.03 23.12 -5.49
N SER A 346 31.45 21.98 -5.09
CA SER A 346 32.24 20.75 -4.84
C SER A 346 31.74 19.63 -5.75
N PRO A 347 32.63 18.78 -6.29
CA PRO A 347 32.25 17.63 -7.11
C PRO A 347 31.71 16.53 -6.19
N ALA A 348 30.51 16.76 -5.63
CA ALA A 348 29.84 15.73 -4.86
C ALA A 348 29.52 14.54 -5.77
N PRO A 349 29.69 13.29 -5.30
CA PRO A 349 29.24 12.10 -6.03
C PRO A 349 27.80 12.27 -6.49
N ARG A 350 27.56 11.94 -7.76
CA ARG A 350 26.25 12.08 -8.40
C ARG A 350 25.52 10.74 -8.31
N PHE A 351 24.79 10.55 -7.21
CA PHE A 351 23.88 9.42 -7.05
C PHE A 351 22.73 9.51 -8.05
N GLU A 352 22.73 8.67 -9.09
CA GLU A 352 21.74 8.73 -10.17
C GLU A 352 20.64 7.66 -10.06
N MET A 353 19.73 7.86 -9.11
CA MET A 353 18.59 6.97 -8.84
C MET A 353 17.83 6.55 -10.12
N LYS A 354 17.41 7.52 -10.95
CA LYS A 354 16.59 7.25 -12.13
C LYS A 354 17.36 6.49 -13.21
N ARG A 355 18.65 6.79 -13.39
CA ARG A 355 19.50 6.09 -14.37
C ARG A 355 19.68 4.63 -13.94
N MET A 356 19.99 4.40 -12.66
CA MET A 356 20.16 3.05 -12.12
C MET A 356 18.88 2.22 -12.23
N LEU A 357 17.74 2.75 -11.79
CA LEU A 357 16.45 2.06 -11.90
C LEU A 357 16.10 1.74 -13.37
N ARG A 358 16.32 2.69 -14.30
CA ARG A 358 16.13 2.44 -15.73
C ARG A 358 17.06 1.33 -16.23
N HIS A 359 18.32 1.33 -15.83
CA HIS A 359 19.29 0.32 -16.26
C HIS A 359 18.84 -1.09 -15.84
N ILE A 360 18.39 -1.24 -14.58
CA ILE A 360 17.86 -2.51 -14.08
C ILE A 360 16.59 -2.91 -14.85
N THR A 361 15.60 -2.03 -14.97
CA THR A 361 14.30 -2.38 -15.58
C THR A 361 14.34 -2.57 -17.09
N THR A 362 15.37 -2.07 -17.77
CA THR A 362 15.59 -2.27 -19.22
C THR A 362 16.60 -3.39 -19.51
N SER A 363 17.18 -4.03 -18.49
CA SER A 363 18.07 -5.17 -18.66
C SER A 363 17.36 -6.35 -19.34
N ALA A 364 18.13 -7.23 -20.00
CA ALA A 364 17.59 -8.49 -20.50
C ALA A 364 17.03 -9.33 -19.35
N THR A 365 17.76 -9.38 -18.22
CA THR A 365 17.41 -10.16 -17.04
C THR A 365 16.04 -9.81 -16.45
N TYR A 366 15.73 -8.52 -16.32
CA TYR A 366 14.44 -8.07 -15.78
C TYR A 366 13.27 -8.31 -16.76
N ARG A 367 13.54 -8.27 -18.07
CA ARG A 367 12.55 -8.46 -19.13
C ARG A 367 12.35 -9.92 -19.54
N GLN A 368 12.99 -10.87 -18.87
CA GLN A 368 12.77 -12.30 -19.08
C GLN A 368 11.32 -12.68 -18.80
N SER A 369 10.84 -13.75 -19.43
CA SER A 369 9.55 -14.34 -19.09
C SER A 369 9.56 -14.86 -17.65
N SER A 370 8.48 -14.60 -16.92
CA SER A 370 8.25 -15.13 -15.56
C SER A 370 7.74 -16.59 -15.54
N ARG A 371 7.51 -17.20 -16.72
CA ARG A 371 6.97 -18.55 -16.86
C ARG A 371 7.88 -19.57 -16.17
N VAL A 372 7.29 -20.38 -15.29
CA VAL A 372 7.98 -21.48 -14.60
C VAL A 372 7.78 -22.76 -15.41
N THR A 373 8.88 -23.33 -15.91
CA THR A 373 8.88 -24.69 -16.49
C THR A 373 9.46 -25.68 -15.49
N PRO A 374 9.17 -27.00 -15.60
CA PRO A 374 9.77 -28.01 -14.73
C PRO A 374 11.30 -27.97 -14.71
N GLU A 375 11.93 -27.69 -15.86
CA GLU A 375 13.39 -27.61 -15.99
C GLU A 375 13.95 -26.40 -15.24
N LEU A 376 13.30 -25.23 -15.36
CA LEU A 376 13.70 -24.03 -14.63
C LEU A 376 13.46 -24.18 -13.13
N LEU A 377 12.36 -24.84 -12.73
CA LEU A 377 12.06 -25.10 -11.33
C LEU A 377 13.08 -26.06 -10.71
N ALA A 378 13.53 -27.09 -11.44
CA ALA A 378 14.56 -28.02 -10.97
C ALA A 378 15.94 -27.37 -10.82
N LYS A 379 16.26 -26.37 -11.66
CA LYS A 379 17.56 -25.67 -11.63
C LYS A 379 17.60 -24.50 -10.65
N ASP A 380 16.50 -23.76 -10.52
CA ASP A 380 16.43 -22.53 -9.76
C ASP A 380 15.02 -22.29 -9.20
N ASP A 381 14.62 -23.10 -8.24
CA ASP A 381 13.30 -23.07 -7.62
C ASP A 381 12.95 -21.69 -7.00
N GLN A 382 13.93 -21.02 -6.40
CA GLN A 382 13.78 -19.71 -5.75
C GLN A 382 14.07 -18.51 -6.66
N ASN A 383 14.37 -18.72 -7.95
CA ASN A 383 14.83 -17.69 -8.88
C ASN A 383 16.07 -16.91 -8.38
N ARG A 384 16.94 -17.59 -7.63
CA ARG A 384 18.17 -17.05 -7.02
C ARG A 384 19.27 -16.82 -8.08
N LEU A 385 19.28 -17.62 -9.14
CA LEU A 385 20.17 -17.53 -10.29
C LEU A 385 19.59 -16.66 -11.41
N LEU A 386 18.43 -16.04 -11.18
CA LEU A 386 17.76 -15.14 -12.13
C LEU A 386 17.42 -15.85 -13.46
N ALA A 387 17.09 -17.14 -13.38
CA ALA A 387 16.77 -17.97 -14.53
C ALA A 387 15.45 -17.60 -15.23
N ARG A 388 14.63 -16.75 -14.60
CA ARG A 388 13.35 -16.23 -15.13
C ARG A 388 13.04 -14.83 -14.62
N GLY A 389 12.06 -14.19 -15.25
CA GLY A 389 11.51 -12.90 -14.82
C GLY A 389 10.91 -12.96 -13.41
N PRO A 390 10.92 -11.83 -12.67
CA PRO A 390 10.42 -11.81 -11.31
C PRO A 390 8.89 -11.85 -11.25
N ARG A 391 8.32 -12.77 -10.47
CA ARG A 391 6.88 -12.90 -10.25
C ARG A 391 6.55 -12.89 -8.76
N PHE A 392 5.87 -11.84 -8.32
CA PHE A 392 5.39 -11.72 -6.94
C PHE A 392 4.21 -10.76 -6.86
N ARG A 393 3.33 -10.98 -5.88
CA ARG A 393 2.20 -10.11 -5.60
C ARG A 393 2.70 -8.69 -5.31
N LEU A 394 2.03 -7.71 -5.88
CA LEU A 394 2.29 -6.30 -5.67
C LEU A 394 2.03 -5.90 -4.21
N ASP A 395 2.61 -4.77 -3.82
CA ASP A 395 2.43 -4.17 -2.51
C ASP A 395 1.06 -3.48 -2.42
N ALA A 396 0.53 -3.35 -1.20
CA ALA A 396 -0.79 -2.78 -0.90
C ALA A 396 -1.11 -1.49 -1.67
N GLU A 397 -0.19 -0.53 -1.65
CA GLU A 397 -0.36 0.76 -2.32
C GLU A 397 -0.44 0.59 -3.84
N THR A 398 0.35 -0.34 -4.40
CA THR A 398 0.43 -0.59 -5.84
C THR A 398 -0.79 -1.36 -6.33
N ILE A 399 -1.30 -2.33 -5.57
CA ILE A 399 -2.56 -3.05 -5.89
C ILE A 399 -3.71 -2.05 -6.05
N ARG A 400 -3.86 -1.14 -5.07
CA ARG A 400 -4.89 -0.09 -5.14
C ARG A 400 -4.67 0.84 -6.32
N ASP A 401 -3.45 1.35 -6.50
CA ASP A 401 -3.15 2.32 -7.55
C ASP A 401 -3.32 1.69 -8.94
N GLN A 402 -2.99 0.41 -9.11
CA GLN A 402 -3.22 -0.32 -10.36
C GLN A 402 -4.71 -0.47 -10.65
N ALA A 403 -5.53 -0.87 -9.67
CA ALA A 403 -6.97 -0.99 -9.88
C ALA A 403 -7.58 0.36 -10.31
N LEU A 404 -7.17 1.46 -9.68
CA LEU A 404 -7.61 2.81 -10.07
C LEU A 404 -7.08 3.22 -11.45
N ALA A 405 -5.85 2.86 -11.80
CA ALA A 405 -5.28 3.17 -13.11
C ALA A 405 -6.00 2.42 -14.24
N VAL A 406 -6.21 1.11 -14.05
CA VAL A 406 -6.96 0.24 -14.97
C VAL A 406 -8.39 0.76 -15.15
N ALA A 407 -9.01 1.29 -14.09
CA ALA A 407 -10.35 1.87 -14.14
C ALA A 407 -10.43 3.31 -14.71
N GLY A 408 -9.29 3.94 -15.01
CA GLY A 408 -9.24 5.35 -15.41
C GLY A 408 -9.65 6.35 -14.32
N LEU A 409 -9.60 5.93 -13.04
CA LEU A 409 -9.96 6.75 -11.89
C LEU A 409 -8.76 7.38 -11.19
N LEU A 410 -7.54 6.83 -11.39
CA LEU A 410 -6.34 7.28 -10.70
C LEU A 410 -6.06 8.77 -11.00
N SER A 411 -5.95 9.58 -9.95
CA SER A 411 -5.59 10.99 -10.07
C SER A 411 -4.07 11.18 -10.15
N ASP A 412 -3.63 11.95 -11.14
CA ASP A 412 -2.23 12.34 -11.35
C ASP A 412 -1.78 13.52 -10.44
N LYS A 413 -2.67 14.05 -9.60
CA LYS A 413 -2.40 15.20 -8.74
C LYS A 413 -1.25 14.94 -7.77
N GLN A 414 -0.16 15.68 -7.97
CA GLN A 414 1.04 15.63 -7.13
C GLN A 414 1.02 16.69 -6.03
N PHE A 415 1.76 16.41 -4.94
CA PHE A 415 1.94 17.29 -3.77
C PHE A 415 0.64 17.58 -3.00
N GLY A 416 0.72 18.41 -1.96
CA GLY A 416 -0.43 18.79 -1.14
C GLY A 416 -0.78 17.79 -0.03
N ALA A 417 -1.95 17.98 0.57
CA ALA A 417 -2.36 17.29 1.79
C ALA A 417 -2.60 15.78 1.59
N PRO A 418 -2.49 14.97 2.68
CA PRO A 418 -2.88 13.57 2.67
C PRO A 418 -4.37 13.35 2.40
N VAL A 419 -4.71 12.21 1.82
CA VAL A 419 -6.08 11.80 1.50
C VAL A 419 -6.59 10.72 2.43
N ARG A 420 -7.92 10.61 2.54
CA ARG A 420 -8.64 9.68 3.40
C ARG A 420 -9.61 8.85 2.56
N PRO A 421 -9.18 7.70 2.01
CA PRO A 421 -10.09 6.77 1.34
C PRO A 421 -11.21 6.32 2.27
N TYR A 422 -12.28 5.72 1.73
CA TYR A 422 -13.31 5.16 2.59
C TYR A 422 -12.74 4.12 3.55
N GLN A 423 -13.16 4.13 4.83
CA GLN A 423 -12.93 3.03 5.76
C GLN A 423 -14.12 2.92 6.73
N PRO A 424 -14.32 1.77 7.38
CA PRO A 424 -15.33 1.62 8.42
C PRO A 424 -15.14 2.59 9.59
N GLY A 425 -16.24 3.01 10.20
CA GLY A 425 -16.24 3.88 11.37
C GLY A 425 -15.57 3.24 12.60
N GLY A 426 -15.18 4.07 13.58
CA GLY A 426 -14.66 3.61 14.87
C GLY A 426 -13.17 3.27 14.93
N LEU A 427 -12.48 3.16 13.78
CA LEU A 427 -11.06 2.82 13.72
C LEU A 427 -10.12 3.95 14.18
N TRP A 428 -10.58 5.20 14.07
CA TRP A 428 -9.77 6.38 14.40
C TRP A 428 -10.03 6.95 15.79
N THR A 429 -11.00 6.38 16.51
CA THR A 429 -11.31 6.74 17.89
C THR A 429 -10.07 6.60 18.77
N LYS A 430 -9.78 7.64 19.55
CA LYS A 430 -8.64 7.66 20.47
C LYS A 430 -9.17 7.56 21.90
N VAL A 431 -8.53 6.73 22.73
CA VAL A 431 -8.75 6.74 24.18
C VAL A 431 -7.89 7.86 24.77
N GLY A 432 -8.53 8.94 25.23
CA GLY A 432 -7.87 10.12 25.80
C GLY A 432 -7.29 11.11 24.76
N GLY A 433 -7.51 12.41 25.00
CA GLY A 433 -7.08 13.52 24.12
C GLY A 433 -8.12 13.92 23.06
N THR A 434 -7.75 14.85 22.18
CA THR A 434 -8.66 15.37 21.13
C THR A 434 -9.04 14.27 20.13
N PRO A 435 -10.34 14.05 19.86
CA PRO A 435 -10.79 13.12 18.83
C PRO A 435 -10.22 13.50 17.46
N LEU A 436 -9.68 12.52 16.74
CA LEU A 436 -9.29 12.71 15.34
C LEU A 436 -10.46 12.25 14.48
N GLU A 437 -11.13 13.20 13.82
CA GLU A 437 -12.16 12.88 12.84
C GLU A 437 -11.56 12.29 11.57
N TYR A 438 -12.22 11.27 11.02
CA TYR A 438 -11.87 10.68 9.75
C TYR A 438 -12.98 10.95 8.75
N ASN A 439 -12.82 12.03 7.99
CA ASN A 439 -13.73 12.42 6.93
C ASN A 439 -13.19 11.89 5.60
N VAL A 440 -13.98 11.12 4.88
CA VAL A 440 -13.61 10.58 3.57
C VAL A 440 -13.33 11.75 2.62
N SER A 441 -12.19 11.70 1.93
CA SER A 441 -11.82 12.73 0.96
C SER A 441 -12.85 12.79 -0.17
N PRO A 442 -13.37 13.98 -0.52
CA PRO A 442 -14.37 14.12 -1.57
C PRO A 442 -13.74 14.12 -2.98
N GLY A 443 -14.58 13.88 -3.99
CA GLY A 443 -14.22 14.10 -5.40
C GLY A 443 -12.97 13.35 -5.84
N GLU A 444 -12.14 14.00 -6.65
CA GLU A 444 -10.88 13.45 -7.18
C GLU A 444 -9.91 12.97 -6.08
N ASP A 445 -9.88 13.65 -4.93
CA ASP A 445 -8.90 13.36 -3.87
C ASP A 445 -9.05 11.92 -3.33
N ARG A 446 -10.23 11.31 -3.47
CA ARG A 446 -10.44 9.91 -3.07
C ARG A 446 -9.68 8.89 -3.93
N TYR A 447 -9.29 9.28 -5.14
CA TYR A 447 -8.59 8.42 -6.11
C TYR A 447 -7.12 8.78 -6.30
N ARG A 448 -6.55 9.59 -5.39
CA ARG A 448 -5.11 9.87 -5.42
C ARG A 448 -4.30 8.62 -5.07
N ARG A 449 -3.06 8.61 -5.56
CA ARG A 449 -2.08 7.53 -5.32
C ARG A 449 -1.96 7.14 -3.85
N GLY A 450 -1.73 5.86 -3.59
CA GLY A 450 -1.62 5.24 -2.27
C GLY A 450 -0.57 5.92 -1.37
N VAL A 451 0.45 6.53 -1.96
CA VAL A 451 1.47 7.32 -1.27
C VAL A 451 0.90 8.54 -0.52
N TYR A 452 -0.24 9.07 -0.95
CA TYR A 452 -0.93 10.20 -0.30
C TYR A 452 -1.95 9.76 0.73
N VAL A 453 -2.29 8.48 0.83
CA VAL A 453 -3.23 7.99 1.86
C VAL A 453 -2.66 8.32 3.22
N VAL A 454 -3.47 8.83 4.14
CA VAL A 454 -3.00 9.20 5.48
C VAL A 454 -2.56 7.97 6.28
N TRP A 455 -1.41 8.06 6.97
CA TRP A 455 -0.89 6.99 7.82
C TRP A 455 -0.96 7.41 9.29
N LYS A 456 -1.77 6.73 10.08
CA LYS A 456 -1.74 6.81 11.55
C LYS A 456 -0.91 5.65 12.07
N ARG A 457 0.12 5.93 12.88
CA ARG A 457 0.95 4.90 13.52
C ARG A 457 0.05 3.90 14.26
N ALA A 458 0.30 2.60 14.06
CA ALA A 458 -0.50 1.49 14.61
C ALA A 458 -1.95 1.35 14.06
N SER A 459 -2.39 2.22 13.15
CA SER A 459 -3.75 2.18 12.57
C SER A 459 -3.72 2.58 11.09
N PRO A 460 -3.08 1.77 10.22
CA PRO A 460 -3.05 2.03 8.77
C PRO A 460 -4.45 1.90 8.16
N TYR A 461 -4.57 2.31 6.90
CA TYR A 461 -5.78 2.07 6.11
C TYR A 461 -6.09 0.55 6.05
N PRO A 462 -7.31 0.08 6.41
CA PRO A 462 -7.60 -1.35 6.57
C PRO A 462 -7.31 -2.21 5.34
N SER A 463 -7.62 -1.72 4.13
CA SER A 463 -7.30 -2.41 2.89
C SER A 463 -5.79 -2.66 2.78
N PHE A 464 -4.96 -1.66 3.14
CA PHE A 464 -3.51 -1.81 3.14
C PHE A 464 -3.01 -2.82 4.16
N VAL A 465 -3.59 -2.84 5.36
CA VAL A 465 -3.25 -3.85 6.39
C VAL A 465 -3.48 -5.26 5.86
N ASN A 466 -4.60 -5.47 5.16
CA ASN A 466 -4.92 -6.79 4.63
C ASN A 466 -3.95 -7.24 3.53
N PHE A 467 -3.34 -6.29 2.80
CA PHE A 467 -2.26 -6.52 1.83
C PHE A 467 -0.86 -6.32 2.43
N ASP A 468 -0.68 -6.64 3.72
CA ASP A 468 0.61 -6.71 4.41
C ASP A 468 1.37 -5.36 4.55
N ALA A 469 0.68 -4.22 4.44
CA ALA A 469 1.31 -2.93 4.70
C ALA A 469 1.77 -2.80 6.16
N THR A 470 2.90 -2.14 6.37
CA THR A 470 3.54 -2.04 7.69
C THR A 470 2.73 -1.15 8.64
N ALA A 471 2.66 -1.51 9.92
CA ALA A 471 1.99 -0.67 10.93
C ALA A 471 2.81 0.58 11.37
N ARG A 472 4.02 0.76 10.82
CA ARG A 472 5.02 1.77 11.22
C ARG A 472 5.33 1.81 12.72
N LEU A 473 5.28 0.64 13.36
CA LEU A 473 5.68 0.47 14.77
C LEU A 473 7.19 0.29 14.93
N ALA A 474 7.84 -0.26 13.89
CA ALA A 474 9.26 -0.49 13.82
C ALA A 474 9.75 -0.21 12.39
N CYS A 475 11.07 -0.12 12.21
CA CYS A 475 11.68 -0.12 10.89
C CYS A 475 11.39 -1.46 10.20
N THR A 476 11.00 -1.41 8.93
CA THR A 476 10.73 -2.61 8.13
C THR A 476 11.51 -2.52 6.85
N VAL A 477 12.54 -3.36 6.72
CA VAL A 477 13.42 -3.42 5.54
C VAL A 477 12.80 -4.30 4.45
N LYS A 478 12.11 -5.37 4.84
CA LYS A 478 11.41 -6.29 3.94
C LYS A 478 9.99 -6.50 4.42
N ARG A 479 9.00 -6.30 3.54
CA ARG A 479 7.59 -6.55 3.83
C ARG A 479 7.29 -8.03 3.68
N SER A 480 6.45 -8.57 4.57
CA SER A 480 5.86 -9.89 4.37
C SER A 480 4.89 -9.86 3.19
N ARG A 481 4.78 -10.98 2.46
CA ARG A 481 3.75 -11.15 1.42
C ARG A 481 2.98 -12.40 1.75
N SER A 482 1.74 -12.22 2.21
CA SER A 482 0.82 -13.32 2.47
C SER A 482 -0.14 -13.47 1.30
N ASN A 483 -0.68 -14.68 1.11
CA ASN A 483 -1.82 -14.92 0.24
C ASN A 483 -2.94 -15.50 1.10
N THR A 484 -3.95 -14.69 1.39
CA THR A 484 -5.04 -15.07 2.30
C THR A 484 -6.40 -14.91 1.62
N PRO A 485 -7.40 -15.75 1.95
CA PRO A 485 -8.75 -15.57 1.41
C PRO A 485 -9.35 -14.19 1.72
N LEU A 486 -8.94 -13.56 2.82
CA LEU A 486 -9.39 -12.21 3.18
C LEU A 486 -8.95 -11.16 2.16
N GLN A 487 -7.80 -11.35 1.50
CA GLN A 487 -7.32 -10.45 0.44
C GLN A 487 -8.23 -10.49 -0.78
N ALA A 488 -8.62 -11.68 -1.23
CA ALA A 488 -9.59 -11.83 -2.31
C ALA A 488 -10.95 -11.20 -1.94
N LEU A 489 -11.40 -11.40 -0.70
CA LEU A 489 -12.62 -10.73 -0.21
C LEU A 489 -12.49 -9.21 -0.17
N THR A 490 -11.32 -8.65 0.12
CA THR A 490 -11.10 -7.20 0.04
C THR A 490 -11.21 -6.69 -1.40
N LEU A 491 -10.62 -7.37 -2.38
CA LEU A 491 -10.75 -6.97 -3.80
C LEU A 491 -12.20 -7.03 -4.29
N LEU A 492 -13.01 -7.94 -3.75
CA LEU A 492 -14.42 -8.07 -4.10
C LEU A 492 -15.32 -7.01 -3.43
N ASN A 493 -14.97 -6.53 -2.23
CA ASN A 493 -15.93 -5.83 -1.37
C ASN A 493 -15.48 -4.44 -0.88
N ASP A 494 -14.18 -4.12 -0.84
CA ASP A 494 -13.76 -2.79 -0.39
C ASP A 494 -14.19 -1.75 -1.43
N PRO A 495 -14.81 -0.61 -1.02
CA PRO A 495 -15.41 0.34 -1.95
C PRO A 495 -14.48 0.83 -3.06
N VAL A 496 -13.17 0.93 -2.82
CA VAL A 496 -12.23 1.37 -3.85
C VAL A 496 -12.16 0.40 -5.04
N TYR A 497 -12.29 -0.91 -4.80
CA TYR A 497 -12.25 -1.91 -5.87
C TYR A 497 -13.61 -2.09 -6.55
N VAL A 498 -14.71 -1.89 -5.81
CA VAL A 498 -16.06 -1.81 -6.38
C VAL A 498 -16.18 -0.64 -7.35
N GLU A 499 -15.67 0.53 -6.95
CA GLU A 499 -15.59 1.72 -7.80
C GLU A 499 -14.67 1.52 -8.99
N ALA A 500 -13.53 0.84 -8.81
CA ALA A 500 -12.65 0.48 -9.92
C ALA A 500 -13.35 -0.46 -10.92
N ALA A 501 -14.07 -1.49 -10.46
CA ALA A 501 -14.82 -2.39 -11.34
C ALA A 501 -15.91 -1.63 -12.12
N PHE A 502 -16.60 -0.69 -11.47
CA PHE A 502 -17.54 0.22 -12.13
C PHE A 502 -16.85 1.06 -13.21
N GLY A 503 -15.69 1.65 -12.90
CA GLY A 503 -14.91 2.47 -13.83
C GLY A 503 -14.47 1.69 -15.07
N VAL A 504 -13.97 0.46 -14.89
CA VAL A 504 -13.60 -0.44 -15.99
C VAL A 504 -14.80 -0.78 -16.88
N ALA A 505 -15.94 -1.15 -16.28
CA ALA A 505 -17.16 -1.46 -17.03
C ALA A 505 -17.65 -0.26 -17.84
N ARG A 506 -17.61 0.94 -17.24
CA ARG A 506 -17.98 2.17 -17.93
C ARG A 506 -17.03 2.49 -19.09
N GLN A 507 -15.72 2.41 -18.89
CA GLN A 507 -14.74 2.72 -19.94
C GLN A 507 -14.95 1.86 -21.18
N VAL A 508 -15.15 0.54 -21.02
CA VAL A 508 -15.32 -0.39 -22.15
C VAL A 508 -16.59 -0.08 -22.96
N LEU A 509 -17.65 0.44 -22.32
CA LEU A 509 -18.88 0.86 -23.00
C LEU A 509 -18.74 2.23 -23.67
N ASP A 510 -18.03 3.17 -23.03
CA ASP A 510 -17.85 4.54 -23.53
C ASP A 510 -16.82 4.61 -24.67
N GLU A 511 -15.72 3.86 -24.60
CA GLU A 511 -14.63 3.87 -25.59
C GLU A 511 -14.96 3.11 -26.88
N ALA A 512 -15.83 2.09 -26.81
CA ALA A 512 -16.18 1.24 -27.95
C ALA A 512 -17.70 1.03 -28.09
N PRO A 513 -18.48 2.08 -28.46
CA PRO A 513 -19.94 2.01 -28.52
C PRO A 513 -20.47 1.00 -29.55
N SER A 514 -19.72 0.81 -30.64
CA SER A 514 -20.09 -0.08 -31.75
C SER A 514 -19.44 -1.47 -31.69
N ALA A 515 -18.60 -1.74 -30.69
CA ALA A 515 -17.93 -3.03 -30.55
C ALA A 515 -18.89 -4.12 -30.07
N SER A 516 -18.64 -5.33 -30.57
CA SER A 516 -19.27 -6.56 -30.10
C SER A 516 -18.96 -6.84 -28.63
N THR A 517 -19.77 -7.70 -28.01
CA THR A 517 -19.53 -8.17 -26.63
C THR A 517 -18.16 -8.85 -26.52
N GLU A 518 -17.76 -9.63 -27.53
CA GLU A 518 -16.47 -10.30 -27.60
C GLU A 518 -15.31 -9.30 -27.61
N GLU A 519 -15.34 -8.30 -28.49
CA GLU A 519 -14.29 -7.27 -28.56
C GLU A 519 -14.17 -6.49 -27.25
N ARG A 520 -15.31 -6.20 -26.59
CA ARG A 520 -15.35 -5.56 -25.27
C ARG A 520 -14.74 -6.44 -24.17
N LEU A 521 -15.03 -7.74 -24.16
CA LEU A 521 -14.43 -8.68 -23.21
C LEU A 521 -12.93 -8.80 -23.42
N HIS A 522 -12.46 -8.85 -24.67
CA HIS A 522 -11.03 -8.85 -25.01
C HIS A 522 -10.35 -7.58 -24.52
N THR A 523 -10.93 -6.41 -24.80
CA THR A 523 -10.41 -5.11 -24.37
C THR A 523 -10.33 -5.03 -22.84
N MET A 524 -11.37 -5.48 -22.13
CA MET A 524 -11.39 -5.49 -20.67
C MET A 524 -10.32 -6.42 -20.10
N PHE A 525 -10.15 -7.61 -20.70
CA PHE A 525 -9.15 -8.58 -20.28
C PHE A 525 -7.73 -8.07 -20.48
N GLU A 526 -7.43 -7.53 -21.67
CA GLU A 526 -6.12 -6.97 -21.99
C GLU A 526 -5.76 -5.79 -21.09
N ARG A 527 -6.75 -4.94 -20.77
CA ARG A 527 -6.54 -3.81 -19.86
C ARG A 527 -6.17 -4.25 -18.44
N CYS A 528 -6.78 -5.33 -17.93
CA CYS A 528 -6.50 -5.85 -16.59
C CYS A 528 -5.20 -6.67 -16.54
N LEU A 529 -4.92 -7.47 -17.57
CA LEU A 529 -3.88 -8.51 -17.56
C LEU A 529 -2.72 -8.27 -18.52
N SER A 530 -2.74 -7.20 -19.32
CA SER A 530 -1.71 -6.84 -20.32
C SER A 530 -1.40 -7.94 -21.33
N ARG A 531 -2.36 -8.83 -21.61
CA ARG A 531 -2.31 -9.87 -22.65
C ARG A 531 -3.71 -10.15 -23.17
N LEU A 532 -3.81 -10.78 -24.34
CA LEU A 532 -5.08 -11.25 -24.86
C LEU A 532 -5.56 -12.52 -24.12
N PRO A 533 -6.88 -12.73 -23.99
CA PRO A 533 -7.42 -13.96 -23.45
C PRO A 533 -7.20 -15.13 -24.41
N THR A 534 -7.01 -16.32 -23.86
CA THR A 534 -7.11 -17.56 -24.63
C THR A 534 -8.56 -17.85 -25.03
N ASN A 535 -8.78 -18.72 -26.02
CA ASN A 535 -10.13 -19.12 -26.45
C ASN A 535 -10.99 -19.66 -25.28
N HIS A 536 -10.36 -20.39 -24.36
CA HIS A 536 -11.04 -20.89 -23.17
C HIS A 536 -11.45 -19.76 -22.23
N GLU A 537 -10.53 -18.85 -21.90
CA GLU A 537 -10.82 -17.69 -21.04
C GLU A 537 -11.90 -16.79 -21.65
N ALA A 538 -11.84 -16.52 -22.96
CA ALA A 538 -12.86 -15.74 -23.67
C ALA A 538 -14.24 -16.41 -23.59
N THR A 539 -14.31 -17.73 -23.77
CA THR A 539 -15.55 -18.51 -23.65
C THR A 539 -16.11 -18.44 -22.23
N VAL A 540 -15.27 -18.58 -21.20
CA VAL A 540 -15.67 -18.50 -19.79
C VAL A 540 -16.20 -17.11 -19.44
N LEU A 541 -15.53 -16.05 -19.88
CA LEU A 541 -15.94 -14.67 -19.64
C LEU A 541 -17.25 -14.33 -20.36
N ARG A 542 -17.42 -14.82 -21.60
CA ARG A 542 -18.68 -14.67 -22.32
C ARG A 542 -19.82 -15.36 -21.60
N LYS A 543 -19.63 -16.61 -21.17
CA LYS A 543 -20.63 -17.33 -20.39
C LYS A 543 -20.98 -16.58 -19.09
N LEU A 544 -19.97 -16.11 -18.36
CA LEU A 544 -20.18 -15.32 -17.14
C LEU A 544 -21.04 -14.09 -17.43
N PHE A 545 -20.71 -13.33 -18.48
CA PHE A 545 -21.47 -12.15 -18.87
C PHE A 545 -22.94 -12.49 -19.17
N ASP A 546 -23.18 -13.49 -20.02
CA ASP A 546 -24.53 -13.91 -20.42
C ASP A 546 -25.36 -14.40 -19.22
N ASP A 547 -24.74 -15.19 -18.32
CA ASP A 547 -25.38 -15.66 -17.08
C ASP A 547 -25.74 -14.49 -16.15
N GLN A 548 -24.85 -13.49 -16.00
CA GLN A 548 -25.11 -12.31 -15.16
C GLN A 548 -26.23 -11.45 -15.75
N VAL A 549 -26.23 -11.20 -17.06
CA VAL A 549 -27.32 -10.47 -17.73
C VAL A 549 -28.66 -11.16 -17.49
N ALA A 550 -28.72 -12.49 -17.67
CA ALA A 550 -29.94 -13.26 -17.46
C ALA A 550 -30.43 -13.19 -16.00
N SER A 551 -29.52 -13.34 -15.03
CA SER A 551 -29.87 -13.29 -13.60
C SER A 551 -30.28 -11.89 -13.13
N LEU A 552 -29.63 -10.83 -13.59
CA LEU A 552 -29.85 -9.46 -13.13
C LEU A 552 -31.12 -8.85 -13.73
N ARG A 553 -31.49 -9.25 -14.95
CA ARG A 553 -32.78 -8.85 -15.55
C ARG A 553 -34.00 -9.34 -14.77
N GLN A 554 -33.87 -10.43 -14.02
CA GLN A 554 -34.97 -11.00 -13.23
C GLN A 554 -35.23 -10.24 -11.92
N ASP A 555 -34.25 -9.49 -11.41
CA ASP A 555 -34.33 -8.81 -10.12
C ASP A 555 -33.72 -7.41 -10.22
N GLU A 556 -34.58 -6.45 -10.55
CA GLU A 556 -34.19 -5.05 -10.69
C GLU A 556 -33.71 -4.45 -9.36
N GLN A 557 -34.30 -4.87 -8.23
CA GLN A 557 -33.90 -4.37 -6.91
C GLN A 557 -32.47 -4.81 -6.58
N ARG A 558 -32.15 -6.09 -6.78
CA ARG A 558 -30.79 -6.62 -6.61
C ARG A 558 -29.80 -5.95 -7.57
N THR A 559 -30.22 -5.67 -8.80
CA THR A 559 -29.36 -4.99 -9.78
C THR A 559 -29.03 -3.56 -9.35
N ARG A 560 -30.03 -2.80 -8.86
CA ARG A 560 -29.80 -1.46 -8.30
C ARG A 560 -28.90 -1.50 -7.07
N GLN A 561 -29.08 -2.49 -6.19
CA GLN A 561 -28.20 -2.67 -5.02
C GLN A 561 -26.75 -2.99 -5.41
N PHE A 562 -26.55 -3.78 -6.46
CA PHE A 562 -25.23 -4.15 -6.95
C PHE A 562 -24.47 -2.96 -7.59
N VAL A 563 -25.16 -2.15 -8.39
CA VAL A 563 -24.58 -0.93 -8.98
C VAL A 563 -24.38 0.18 -7.94
N GLY A 564 -25.24 0.23 -6.91
CA GLY A 564 -25.18 1.21 -5.83
C GLY A 564 -25.60 2.60 -6.28
N GLU A 565 -24.99 3.63 -5.70
CA GLU A 565 -25.30 5.05 -5.99
C GLU A 565 -24.64 5.57 -7.29
N MET A 566 -23.85 4.74 -7.96
CA MET A 566 -23.11 5.12 -9.16
C MET A 566 -24.04 5.13 -10.39
N VAL A 567 -23.84 6.08 -11.30
CA VAL A 567 -24.74 6.30 -12.45
C VAL A 567 -24.16 5.64 -13.71
N PRO A 568 -24.77 4.55 -14.23
CA PRO A 568 -24.30 3.89 -15.45
C PRO A 568 -24.49 4.77 -16.69
N PRO A 569 -23.71 4.55 -17.77
CA PRO A 569 -23.89 5.26 -19.02
C PRO A 569 -25.24 4.92 -19.65
N LYS A 570 -25.83 5.89 -20.37
CA LYS A 570 -27.13 5.72 -21.06
C LYS A 570 -27.09 4.72 -22.21
N SER A 571 -25.89 4.30 -22.64
CA SER A 571 -25.66 3.37 -23.74
C SER A 571 -26.01 1.92 -23.41
N ALA A 572 -26.17 1.57 -22.13
CA ALA A 572 -26.48 0.20 -21.70
C ALA A 572 -27.67 0.17 -20.73
N SER A 573 -28.41 -0.94 -20.75
CA SER A 573 -29.42 -1.20 -19.71
C SER A 573 -28.76 -1.40 -18.34
N LEU A 574 -29.50 -1.15 -17.25
CA LEU A 574 -28.95 -1.32 -15.90
C LEU A 574 -28.41 -2.74 -15.64
N ALA A 575 -29.12 -3.77 -16.10
CA ALA A 575 -28.71 -5.16 -15.95
C ALA A 575 -27.48 -5.52 -16.80
N GLU A 576 -27.38 -4.96 -18.01
CA GLU A 576 -26.22 -5.14 -18.87
C GLU A 576 -24.97 -4.48 -18.29
N PHE A 577 -25.11 -3.24 -17.82
CA PHE A 577 -24.01 -2.55 -17.15
C PHE A 577 -23.54 -3.31 -15.89
N ALA A 578 -24.48 -3.77 -15.07
CA ALA A 578 -24.18 -4.57 -13.89
C ALA A 578 -23.46 -5.89 -14.24
N ALA A 579 -23.77 -6.52 -15.37
CA ALA A 579 -23.03 -7.69 -15.86
C ALA A 579 -21.58 -7.34 -16.27
N TRP A 580 -21.36 -6.21 -16.95
CA TRP A 580 -20.01 -5.71 -17.24
C TRP A 580 -19.21 -5.42 -15.96
N GLN A 581 -19.85 -4.80 -14.97
CA GLN A 581 -19.25 -4.56 -13.65
C GLN A 581 -18.89 -5.89 -12.96
N ALA A 582 -19.73 -6.92 -13.02
CA ALA A 582 -19.44 -8.22 -12.45
C ALA A 582 -18.23 -8.91 -13.12
N VAL A 583 -18.12 -8.83 -14.45
CA VAL A 583 -16.93 -9.31 -15.17
C VAL A 583 -15.68 -8.54 -14.75
N ALA A 584 -15.76 -7.21 -14.67
CA ALA A 584 -14.65 -6.38 -14.19
C ALA A 584 -14.22 -6.72 -12.76
N THR A 585 -15.17 -6.98 -11.86
CA THR A 585 -14.90 -7.44 -10.49
C THR A 585 -14.13 -8.76 -10.48
N VAL A 586 -14.49 -9.72 -11.34
CA VAL A 586 -13.75 -10.99 -11.46
C VAL A 586 -12.32 -10.74 -11.94
N LEU A 587 -12.14 -9.96 -13.00
CA LEU A 587 -10.82 -9.67 -13.56
C LEU A 587 -9.93 -8.93 -12.56
N LEU A 588 -10.43 -7.92 -11.86
CA LEU A 588 -9.67 -7.19 -10.84
C LEU A 588 -9.31 -8.04 -9.62
N ASN A 589 -10.05 -9.12 -9.37
CA ASN A 589 -9.80 -10.05 -8.26
C ASN A 589 -8.88 -11.24 -8.63
N LEU A 590 -8.39 -11.32 -9.86
CA LEU A 590 -7.45 -12.37 -10.25
C LEU A 590 -6.08 -12.17 -9.58
N ASP A 591 -5.46 -13.28 -9.16
CA ASP A 591 -4.06 -13.29 -8.68
C ASP A 591 -3.12 -12.68 -9.73
N GLU A 592 -3.38 -12.94 -11.02
CA GLU A 592 -2.63 -12.39 -12.14
C GLU A 592 -2.70 -10.86 -12.20
N THR A 593 -3.87 -10.26 -11.92
CA THR A 593 -4.04 -8.80 -11.93
C THR A 593 -3.25 -8.12 -10.82
N ILE A 594 -3.17 -8.73 -9.64
CA ILE A 594 -2.45 -8.14 -8.49
C ILE A 594 -0.99 -8.60 -8.40
N THR A 595 -0.49 -9.30 -9.41
CA THR A 595 0.85 -9.87 -9.45
C THR A 595 1.65 -9.22 -10.56
N LYS A 596 2.95 -9.04 -10.29
CA LYS A 596 3.89 -8.60 -11.30
C LYS A 596 3.93 -9.62 -12.46
N PRO A 597 3.70 -9.19 -13.71
CA PRO A 597 3.69 -10.09 -14.87
C PRO A 597 5.05 -10.72 -15.16
#